data_AF-A0A285JLM4-F1
#
_entry.id   AF-A0A285JLM4-F1
#
_cell.length_a   1.000
_cell.length_b   1.000
_cell.length_c   1.000
_cell.angle_alpha   90.00
_cell.angle_beta   90.00
_cell.angle_gamma   90.00
#
_symmetry.space_group_name_H-M   'P 1'
#
loop_
_entity.id
_entity.type
_entity.pdbx_description
1 polymer ?
#
loop_
_entity_poly.entity_id
_entity_poly.type
_entity_poly.pdbx_seq_one_letter_code
_entity_poly.pdbx_strand_id
1 'polypeptide(L)' 'MSNSDVAALADLLHETAEHHDAFEKAAPPHNWWDWYAAYLNARQNGSTSDEAVAAGNKYMAEVKNVVIPS' A
#
# COMPACT_ATOMS: atom_id res chain seq x y z
N MET A 1 -10.53 -11.20 -23.55
CA MET A 1 -11.60 -11.08 -22.54
C MET A 1 -12.87 -10.67 -23.26
N SER A 2 -13.97 -11.36 -23.01
CA SER A 2 -15.30 -11.00 -23.46
C SER A 2 -15.85 -9.82 -22.64
N ASN A 3 -16.91 -9.16 -23.12
CA ASN A 3 -17.59 -8.13 -22.32
C ASN A 3 -18.19 -8.69 -21.02
N SER A 4 -18.60 -9.96 -21.00
CA SER A 4 -19.06 -10.64 -19.79
C SER A 4 -17.91 -10.86 -18.79
N ASP A 5 -16.71 -11.15 -19.28
CA ASP A 5 -15.52 -11.29 -18.41
C ASP A 5 -15.16 -9.94 -17.77
N VAL A 6 -15.29 -8.84 -18.53
CA VAL A 6 -15.03 -7.48 -18.01
C VAL A 6 -16.05 -7.08 -16.95
N ALA A 7 -17.34 -7.41 -17.14
CA ALA A 7 -18.37 -7.14 -16.15
C ALA A 7 -18.13 -7.89 -14.84
N ALA A 8 -17.81 -9.19 -14.91
CA ALA A 8 -17.48 -9.98 -13.72
C ALA A 8 -16.24 -9.44 -12.99
N LEU A 9 -15.24 -8.95 -13.72
CA LEU A 9 -14.07 -8.31 -13.12
C LEU A 9 -14.44 -6.98 -12.44
N ALA A 10 -15.36 -6.20 -13.02
CA ALA A 10 -15.81 -4.95 -12.42
C ALA A 10 -16.50 -5.18 -11.08
N ASP A 11 -17.32 -6.22 -10.95
CA ASP A 11 -17.96 -6.58 -9.68
C ASP A 11 -16.91 -6.94 -8.61
N LEU A 12 -15.89 -7.73 -8.97
CA LEU A 12 -14.80 -8.08 -8.06
C LEU A 12 -13.96 -6.85 -7.65
N LEU A 13 -13.71 -5.93 -8.58
CA LEU A 13 -13.00 -4.69 -8.29
C LEU A 13 -13.81 -3.77 -7.37
N HIS A 14 -15.15 -3.78 -7.47
CA HIS A 14 -16.02 -3.03 -6.57
C HIS A 14 -15.90 -3.56 -5.13
N GLU A 15 -16.04 -4.87 -4.92
CA GLU A 15 -15.82 -5.51 -3.61
C GLU A 15 -14.40 -5.20 -3.05
N THR A 16 -13.38 -5.29 -3.92
CA THR A 16 -12.00 -4.95 -3.53
C THR A 16 -11.87 -3.50 -3.06
N ALA A 17 -12.54 -2.57 -3.74
CA ALA A 17 -12.52 -1.16 -3.38
C ALA A 17 -13.22 -0.88 -2.04
N GLU A 18 -14.33 -1.57 -1.75
CA GLU A 18 -15.04 -1.46 -0.47
C GLU A 18 -14.15 -1.90 0.70
N HIS A 19 -13.43 -3.01 0.56
CA HIS A 19 -12.48 -3.47 1.57
C HIS A 19 -11.27 -2.55 1.74
N HIS A 20 -10.74 -2.01 0.64
CA HIS A 20 -9.66 -1.02 0.68
C HIS A 20 -10.09 0.28 1.38
N ASP A 21 -11.27 0.82 1.04
CA ASP A 21 -11.81 2.03 1.65
C ASP A 21 -12.06 1.87 3.16
N ALA A 22 -12.55 0.71 3.59
CA ALA A 22 -12.70 0.41 5.02
C ALA A 22 -11.37 0.43 5.78
N PHE A 23 -10.28 -0.08 5.17
CA PHE A 23 -8.94 -0.01 5.75
C PHE A 23 -8.42 1.44 5.83
N GLU A 24 -8.50 2.19 4.73
CA GLU A 24 -8.04 3.58 4.66
C GLU A 24 -8.75 4.49 5.69
N LYS A 25 -10.05 4.27 5.93
CA LYS A 25 -10.82 5.01 6.94
C LYS A 25 -10.42 4.69 8.39
N ALA A 26 -9.95 3.47 8.65
CA ALA A 26 -9.55 3.04 9.99
C ALA A 26 -8.08 3.39 10.31
N ALA A 27 -7.23 3.50 9.29
CA ALA A 27 -5.85 3.90 9.42
C ALA A 27 -5.73 5.42 9.68
N PRO A 28 -4.67 5.88 10.37
CA PRO A 28 -4.35 7.31 10.41
C PRO A 28 -4.16 7.88 8.99
N PRO A 29 -4.52 9.16 8.76
CA PRO A 29 -4.31 9.81 7.47
C PRO A 29 -2.86 9.71 7.04
N HIS A 30 -2.64 9.18 5.85
CA HIS A 30 -1.31 9.02 5.29
C HIS A 30 -1.33 9.19 3.79
N ASN A 31 -0.16 9.41 3.21
CA ASN A 31 0.00 9.40 1.78
C ASN A 31 1.03 8.33 1.42
N TRP A 32 0.72 7.51 0.42
CA TRP A 32 1.61 6.44 0.01
C TRP A 32 2.98 6.92 -0.51
N TRP A 33 3.10 8.19 -0.94
CA TRP A 33 4.40 8.78 -1.30
C TRP A 33 5.37 8.89 -0.13
N ASP A 34 4.88 8.92 1.11
CA ASP A 34 5.72 8.86 2.31
C ASP A 34 6.45 7.50 2.41
N TRP A 35 5.72 6.40 2.14
CA TRP A 35 6.32 5.06 2.06
C TRP A 35 7.26 4.95 0.85
N TYR A 36 6.85 5.46 -0.33
CA TYR A 36 7.70 5.43 -1.53
C TYR A 36 9.01 6.18 -1.33
N ALA A 37 8.99 7.33 -0.65
CA ALA A 37 10.19 8.10 -0.36
C ALA A 37 11.18 7.32 0.51
N ALA A 38 10.71 6.67 1.58
CA ALA A 38 11.55 5.83 2.43
C ALA A 38 12.10 4.60 1.68
N TYR A 39 11.26 3.92 0.90
CA TYR A 39 11.64 2.79 0.05
C TYR A 39 12.72 3.19 -0.97
N LEU A 40 12.46 4.24 -1.75
CA LEU A 40 13.38 4.69 -2.81
C LEU A 40 14.68 5.20 -2.23
N ASN A 41 14.66 5.90 -1.08
CA ASN A 41 15.87 6.28 -0.38
C ASN A 41 16.70 5.05 0.01
N ALA A 42 16.09 3.99 0.55
CA ALA A 42 16.81 2.75 0.85
C ALA A 42 17.41 2.10 -0.42
N ARG A 43 16.64 2.01 -1.51
CA ARG A 43 17.14 1.48 -2.79
C ARG A 43 18.30 2.29 -3.37
N GLN A 44 18.22 3.63 -3.29
CA GLN A 44 19.29 4.53 -3.75
C GLN A 44 20.57 4.38 -2.92
N ASN A 45 20.45 3.94 -1.66
CA ASN A 45 21.58 3.64 -0.78
C ASN A 45 22.02 2.16 -0.82
N GLY A 46 21.57 1.39 -1.81
CA GLY A 46 22.06 0.04 -2.08
C GLY A 46 21.31 -1.10 -1.37
N SER A 47 20.22 -0.82 -0.67
CA SER A 47 19.38 -1.87 -0.07
C SER A 47 18.71 -2.75 -1.13
N THR A 48 18.53 -4.02 -0.78
CA THR A 48 17.69 -4.98 -1.51
C THR A 48 16.22 -4.54 -1.50
N SER A 49 15.38 -5.19 -2.31
CA SER A 49 13.94 -4.89 -2.31
C SER A 49 13.30 -5.15 -0.94
N ASP A 50 13.67 -6.25 -0.28
CA ASP A 50 13.08 -6.65 1.01
C ASP A 50 13.48 -5.69 2.13
N GLU A 51 14.76 -5.27 2.17
CA GLU A 51 15.24 -4.25 3.09
C GLU A 51 14.56 -2.89 2.85
N ALA A 52 14.30 -2.52 1.60
CA ALA A 52 13.60 -1.29 1.28
C ALA A 52 12.11 -1.35 1.64
N VAL A 53 11.45 -2.51 1.50
CA VAL A 53 10.09 -2.74 2.03
C VAL A 53 10.09 -2.55 3.54
N ALA A 54 11.06 -3.13 4.25
CA ALA A 54 11.20 -2.96 5.70
C ALA A 54 11.41 -1.49 6.08
N ALA A 55 12.21 -0.74 5.32
CA ALA A 55 12.43 0.69 5.54
C ALA A 55 11.15 1.52 5.34
N GLY A 56 10.37 1.24 4.28
CA GLY A 56 9.08 1.88 4.04
C GLY A 56 8.08 1.59 5.17
N ASN A 57 7.93 0.31 5.55
CA ASN A 57 7.03 -0.10 6.62
C ASN A 57 7.42 0.56 7.96
N LYS A 58 8.72 0.59 8.27
CA LYS A 58 9.25 1.25 9.46
C LYS A 58 8.92 2.75 9.49
N TYR A 59 9.11 3.46 8.38
CA TYR A 59 8.78 4.88 8.29
C TYR A 59 7.28 5.14 8.52
N MET A 60 6.41 4.33 7.91
CA MET A 60 4.97 4.47 8.10
C MET A 60 4.56 4.21 9.56
N ALA A 61 5.13 3.19 10.19
CA ALA A 61 4.83 2.87 11.58
C ALA A 61 5.36 3.94 12.56
N GLU A 62 6.62 4.35 12.43
CA GLU A 62 7.28 5.22 13.42
C GLU A 62 6.97 6.72 13.22
N VAL A 63 6.77 7.17 11.99
CA VAL A 63 6.61 8.61 11.67
C VAL A 63 5.16 8.94 11.36
N LYS A 64 4.47 8.09 10.57
CA LYS A 64 3.07 8.31 10.18
C LYS A 64 2.07 7.64 11.12
N ASN A 65 2.54 6.81 12.05
CA ASN A 65 1.71 6.00 12.95
C ASN A 65 0.75 5.05 12.22
N VAL A 66 1.06 4.70 10.97
CA VAL A 66 0.32 3.74 10.16
C VAL A 66 1.02 2.39 10.26
N VAL A 67 0.39 1.46 10.98
CA VAL A 67 0.91 0.11 11.15
C VAL A 67 0.25 -0.79 10.13
N ILE A 68 1.06 -1.43 9.29
CA ILE A 68 0.58 -2.50 8.42
C ILE A 68 0.41 -3.74 9.30
N PRO A 69 -0.80 -4.32 9.41
CA PRO A 69 -0.99 -5.57 10.14
C PRO A 69 -0.10 -6.66 9.53
N SER A 70 0.64 -7.35 10.40
CA SER A 70 1.49 -8.51 10.05
C SER A 70 0.68 -9.77 9.77
#